data_AF-A0A9P5ZQP3-F1
#
_entry.id   AF-A0A9P5ZQP3-F1
#
_cell.length_a   1.000
_cell.length_b   1.000
_cell.length_c   1.000
_cell.angle_alpha   90.00
_cell.angle_beta   90.00
_cell.angle_gamma   90.00
#
_symmetry.space_group_name_H-M   'P 1'
#
loop_
_entity.id
_entity.type
_entity.pdbx_description
1 polymer ?
#
loop_
_entity_poly.entity_id
_entity_poly.type
_entity_poly.pdbx_seq_one_letter_code
_entity_poly.pdbx_strand_id
1 'polypeptide(L)'
;MKARSSGKPWTTDEQREYLHEKVGMYHALSQAHSQGGMKKFWAALYEEFLGCWPVANDLEVEAHNDAVKKQKNICVHRVFIFVKKWLAEWQGYSRLYFKSKIKKIVKEHWAKHEDYDSENPKILMPFRNAVTQELWKEASKDKDLKEEVLNFIEELYKRDPYTASDIDSDDEEEIDKEEKEQ
;
A
#
# COMPACT_ATOMS: atom_id res chain seq x y z
N MET A 1 21.86 -30.51 -9.75
CA MET A 1 20.76 -29.53 -9.65
C MET A 1 19.57 -30.09 -10.42
N LYS A 2 18.42 -30.35 -9.77
CA LYS A 2 17.20 -30.79 -10.46
C LYS A 2 16.52 -29.56 -11.06
N ALA A 3 16.41 -29.48 -12.39
CA ALA A 3 15.63 -28.46 -13.05
C ALA A 3 14.17 -28.56 -12.59
N ARG A 4 13.60 -27.45 -12.11
CA ARG A 4 12.17 -27.38 -11.76
C ARG A 4 11.38 -27.67 -13.03
N SER A 5 10.43 -28.60 -12.96
CA SER A 5 9.58 -28.98 -14.09
C SER A 5 9.00 -27.71 -14.71
N SER A 6 9.33 -27.46 -15.98
CA SER A 6 8.70 -26.43 -16.79
C SER A 6 7.21 -26.78 -16.89
N GLY A 7 6.38 -26.09 -16.09
CA GLY A 7 4.94 -26.15 -16.24
C GLY A 7 4.56 -25.86 -17.68
N LYS A 8 3.53 -26.55 -18.17
CA LYS A 8 2.99 -26.31 -19.51
C LYS A 8 2.73 -24.80 -19.64
N PRO A 9 3.28 -24.12 -20.67
CA PRO A 9 3.10 -22.69 -20.81
C PRO A 9 1.61 -22.37 -20.88
N TRP A 10 1.22 -21.26 -20.27
CA TRP A 10 -0.19 -20.83 -20.21
C TRP A 10 -0.71 -20.32 -21.56
N THR A 11 0.18 -20.12 -22.54
CA THR A 11 -0.13 -19.72 -23.92
C THR A 11 0.25 -20.81 -24.92
N THR A 12 -0.49 -20.86 -26.03
CA THR A 12 -0.06 -21.56 -27.25
C THR A 12 1.07 -20.78 -27.95
N ASP A 13 1.74 -21.41 -28.91
CA ASP A 13 2.81 -20.75 -29.67
C ASP A 13 2.28 -19.62 -30.56
N GLU A 14 1.08 -19.78 -31.13
CA GLU A 14 0.40 -18.73 -31.92
C GLU A 14 0.04 -17.51 -31.05
N GLN A 15 -0.48 -17.72 -29.84
CA GLN A 15 -0.75 -16.64 -28.88
C GLN A 15 0.54 -15.92 -28.48
N ARG A 16 1.63 -16.68 -28.32
CA ARG A 16 2.93 -16.13 -27.95
C ARG A 16 3.50 -15.25 -29.08
N GLU A 17 3.40 -15.69 -30.33
CA GLU A 17 3.83 -14.94 -31.50
C GLU A 17 3.05 -13.62 -31.62
N TYR A 18 1.72 -13.68 -31.53
CA TYR A 18 0.87 -12.49 -31.52
C TYR A 18 1.24 -11.51 -30.40
N LEU A 19 1.43 -11.99 -29.17
CA LEU A 19 1.83 -11.12 -28.05
C LEU A 19 3.21 -10.50 -28.31
N HIS A 20 4.16 -11.26 -28.86
CA HIS A 20 5.48 -10.74 -29.22
C HIS A 20 5.42 -9.60 -30.24
N GLU A 21 4.54 -9.68 -31.23
CA GLU A 21 4.34 -8.57 -32.20
C GLU A 21 3.89 -7.28 -31.51
N LYS A 22 3.08 -7.39 -30.46
CA LYS A 22 2.52 -6.25 -29.73
C LYS A 22 3.49 -5.67 -28.68
N VAL A 23 4.56 -6.39 -28.32
CA VAL A 23 5.58 -5.95 -27.34
C VAL A 23 6.25 -4.63 -27.76
N GLY A 24 6.49 -4.42 -29.06
CA GLY A 24 7.10 -3.18 -29.56
C GLY A 24 6.24 -1.94 -29.26
N MET A 25 4.92 -2.05 -29.46
CA MET A 25 3.98 -0.96 -29.16
C MET A 25 3.90 -0.70 -27.65
N TYR A 26 3.91 -1.76 -26.83
CA TYR A 26 3.93 -1.64 -25.38
C TYR A 26 5.16 -0.85 -24.90
N HIS A 27 6.36 -1.18 -25.39
CA HIS A 27 7.58 -0.48 -25.00
C HIS A 27 7.55 1.00 -25.43
N ALA A 28 7.10 1.30 -26.64
CA ALA A 28 6.97 2.67 -27.12
C ALA A 28 6.02 3.51 -26.24
N LEU A 29 4.86 2.95 -25.87
CA LEU A 29 3.89 3.61 -24.99
C LEU A 29 4.40 3.76 -23.55
N SER A 30 5.11 2.75 -23.05
CA SER A 30 5.70 2.78 -21.72
C SER A 30 6.80 3.83 -21.61
N GLN A 31 7.67 3.96 -22.63
CA GLN A 31 8.72 4.98 -22.68
C GLN A 31 8.14 6.39 -22.84
N ALA A 32 7.02 6.53 -23.55
CA ALA A 32 6.31 7.80 -23.68
C ALA A 32 5.53 8.22 -22.41
N HIS A 33 5.52 7.39 -21.35
CA HIS A 33 4.77 7.61 -20.11
C HIS A 33 3.28 7.97 -20.30
N SER A 34 2.69 7.53 -21.41
CA SER A 34 1.30 7.87 -21.74
C SER A 34 0.33 6.90 -21.06
N GLN A 35 -0.15 7.27 -19.87
CA GLN A 35 -1.16 6.47 -19.15
C GLN A 35 -2.42 6.23 -19.99
N GLY A 36 -2.88 7.26 -20.73
CA GLY A 36 -4.03 7.16 -21.62
C GLY A 36 -3.78 6.24 -22.83
N GLY A 37 -2.57 6.29 -23.40
CA GLY A 37 -2.17 5.39 -24.49
C GLY A 37 -2.09 3.93 -24.03
N MET A 38 -1.52 3.69 -22.84
CA MET A 38 -1.41 2.36 -22.27
C MET A 38 -2.80 1.73 -22.01
N LYS A 39 -3.76 2.51 -21.49
CA LYS A 39 -5.14 2.03 -21.29
C LYS A 39 -5.81 1.62 -22.60
N LYS A 40 -5.66 2.43 -23.66
CA LYS A 40 -6.22 2.12 -24.99
C LYS A 40 -5.56 0.89 -25.62
N PHE A 41 -4.25 0.76 -25.47
CA PHE A 41 -3.51 -0.41 -25.94
C PHE A 41 -4.01 -1.70 -25.31
N TRP A 42 -4.13 -1.75 -23.97
CA TRP A 42 -4.64 -2.95 -23.30
C TRP A 42 -6.07 -3.29 -23.71
N ALA A 43 -6.95 -2.29 -23.81
CA ALA A 43 -8.32 -2.52 -24.27
C ALA A 43 -8.36 -3.15 -25.67
N ALA A 44 -7.63 -2.58 -26.63
CA ALA A 44 -7.55 -3.13 -27.99
C ALA A 44 -6.91 -4.53 -28.02
N LEU A 45 -5.84 -4.75 -27.24
CA LEU A 45 -5.17 -6.03 -27.14
C LEU A 45 -6.12 -7.10 -26.59
N TYR A 46 -6.91 -6.80 -25.56
CA TYR A 46 -7.87 -7.75 -24.99
C TYR A 46 -8.99 -8.09 -25.97
N GLU A 47 -9.57 -7.10 -26.65
CA GLU A 47 -10.63 -7.32 -27.65
C GLU A 47 -10.13 -8.16 -28.82
N GLU A 48 -8.98 -7.84 -29.40
CA GLU A 48 -8.40 -8.60 -30.51
C GLU A 48 -7.97 -10.02 -30.07
N PHE A 49 -7.28 -10.14 -28.93
CA PHE A 49 -6.76 -11.41 -28.45
C PHE A 49 -7.89 -12.39 -28.08
N LEU A 50 -8.92 -11.92 -27.37
CA LEU A 50 -10.04 -12.77 -26.99
C LEU A 50 -10.99 -13.03 -28.17
N GLY A 51 -11.04 -12.14 -29.15
CA GLY A 51 -11.76 -12.38 -30.41
C GLY A 51 -11.14 -13.50 -31.24
N CYS A 52 -9.80 -13.56 -31.32
CA CYS A 52 -9.09 -14.58 -32.11
C CYS A 52 -8.91 -15.92 -31.39
N TRP A 53 -8.77 -15.90 -30.06
CA TRP A 53 -8.67 -17.11 -29.23
C TRP A 53 -9.78 -17.12 -28.19
N PRO A 54 -11.04 -17.44 -28.59
CA PRO A 54 -12.11 -17.63 -27.64
C PRO A 54 -11.68 -18.73 -26.67
N VAL A 55 -11.76 -18.44 -25.37
CA VAL A 55 -11.48 -19.42 -24.33
C VAL A 55 -12.43 -20.59 -24.57
N ALA A 56 -11.89 -21.77 -24.83
CA ALA A 56 -12.68 -22.94 -25.22
C ALA A 56 -13.80 -23.20 -24.19
N ASN A 57 -15.05 -23.27 -24.70
CA ASN A 57 -16.33 -23.53 -24.04
C ASN A 57 -16.35 -23.49 -22.50
N ASP A 58 -17.09 -22.50 -22.01
CA ASP A 58 -17.27 -22.10 -20.62
C ASP A 58 -17.66 -23.23 -19.64
N LEU A 59 -18.17 -24.39 -20.06
CA LEU A 59 -18.68 -25.40 -19.11
C LEU A 59 -17.59 -26.17 -18.33
N GLU A 60 -16.46 -26.52 -18.95
CA GLU A 60 -15.37 -27.22 -18.24
C GLU A 60 -14.40 -26.22 -17.57
N VAL A 61 -14.25 -25.06 -18.18
CA VAL A 61 -13.43 -23.96 -17.67
C VAL A 61 -14.14 -23.21 -16.53
N GLU A 62 -15.47 -23.05 -16.52
CA GLU A 62 -16.22 -22.54 -15.36
C GLU A 62 -16.18 -23.52 -14.20
N ALA A 63 -16.33 -24.83 -14.40
CA ALA A 63 -16.24 -25.79 -13.29
C ALA A 63 -14.85 -25.80 -12.64
N HIS A 64 -13.79 -25.74 -13.45
CA HIS A 64 -12.42 -25.65 -12.95
C HIS A 64 -12.10 -24.25 -12.40
N ASN A 65 -12.56 -23.17 -13.04
CA ASN A 65 -12.37 -21.80 -12.56
C ASN A 65 -13.25 -21.48 -11.37
N ASP A 66 -14.40 -22.11 -11.15
CA ASP A 66 -15.21 -21.94 -9.95
C ASP A 66 -14.63 -22.76 -8.81
N ALA A 67 -14.09 -23.96 -9.06
CA ALA A 67 -13.30 -24.67 -8.06
C ALA A 67 -12.04 -23.88 -7.68
N VAL A 68 -11.31 -23.35 -8.67
CA VAL A 68 -10.09 -22.56 -8.48
C VAL A 68 -10.40 -21.15 -7.97
N LYS A 69 -11.52 -20.49 -8.34
CA LYS A 69 -12.00 -19.20 -7.79
C LYS A 69 -12.57 -19.40 -6.40
N LYS A 70 -13.18 -20.52 -6.05
CA LYS A 70 -13.65 -20.80 -4.68
C LYS A 70 -12.45 -21.10 -3.78
N GLN A 71 -11.44 -21.82 -4.26
CA GLN A 71 -10.21 -22.08 -3.53
C GLN A 71 -9.26 -20.87 -3.47
N LYS A 72 -9.15 -20.07 -4.55
CA LYS A 72 -8.42 -18.80 -4.59
C LYS A 72 -9.20 -17.65 -3.96
N ASN A 73 -10.53 -17.58 -3.96
CA ASN A 73 -11.24 -16.56 -3.17
C ASN A 73 -11.18 -16.91 -1.69
N ILE A 74 -11.19 -18.18 -1.28
CA ILE A 74 -10.97 -18.50 0.14
C ILE A 74 -9.52 -18.19 0.56
N CYS A 75 -8.53 -18.40 -0.32
CA CYS A 75 -7.11 -18.16 0.00
C CYS A 75 -6.69 -16.69 -0.19
N VAL A 76 -7.08 -16.06 -1.30
CA VAL A 76 -6.82 -14.64 -1.59
C VAL A 76 -7.72 -13.76 -0.74
N HIS A 77 -8.99 -14.05 -0.45
CA HIS A 77 -9.76 -13.20 0.46
C HIS A 77 -9.28 -13.34 1.92
N ARG A 78 -8.84 -14.52 2.37
CA ARG A 78 -8.15 -14.63 3.68
C ARG A 78 -6.79 -13.93 3.70
N VAL A 79 -5.99 -14.00 2.63
CA VAL A 79 -4.70 -13.30 2.55
C VAL A 79 -4.87 -11.81 2.32
N PHE A 80 -5.85 -11.34 1.54
CA PHE A 80 -6.09 -9.91 1.26
C PHE A 80 -6.85 -9.23 2.41
N ILE A 81 -7.61 -9.98 3.22
CA ILE A 81 -8.16 -9.48 4.50
C ILE A 81 -7.10 -9.50 5.60
N PHE A 82 -6.16 -10.46 5.63
CA PHE A 82 -4.98 -10.41 6.53
C PHE A 82 -3.88 -9.42 6.07
N VAL A 83 -3.86 -9.05 4.79
CA VAL A 83 -2.93 -8.08 4.16
C VAL A 83 -3.64 -6.74 3.88
N LYS A 84 -4.83 -6.52 4.43
CA LYS A 84 -5.18 -5.17 4.90
C LYS A 84 -4.24 -4.89 6.06
N LYS A 85 -3.03 -4.44 5.72
CA LYS A 85 -1.90 -4.16 6.61
C LYS A 85 -2.45 -3.60 7.91
N TRP A 86 -2.49 -4.40 8.97
CA TRP A 86 -2.70 -3.86 10.30
C TRP A 86 -1.65 -2.74 10.46
N LEU A 87 -2.10 -1.53 10.78
CA LEU A 87 -1.22 -0.44 11.17
C LEU A 87 -0.17 -1.02 12.10
N ALA A 88 1.11 -0.80 11.79
CA ALA A 88 2.16 -1.28 12.67
C ALA A 88 1.92 -0.68 14.06
N GLU A 89 2.16 -1.44 15.13
CA GLU A 89 1.78 -1.03 16.49
C GLU A 89 2.33 0.38 16.84
N TRP A 90 3.54 0.72 16.40
CA TRP A 90 4.15 2.03 16.59
C TRP A 90 3.38 3.18 15.88
N GLN A 91 2.70 2.91 14.77
CA GLN A 91 1.86 3.87 14.07
C GLN A 91 0.55 4.12 14.83
N GLY A 92 -0.05 3.05 15.38
CA GLY A 92 -1.19 3.17 16.30
C GLY A 92 -0.82 3.97 17.54
N TYR A 93 0.31 3.64 18.16
CA TYR A 93 0.89 4.37 19.28
C TYR A 93 1.13 5.85 18.94
N SER A 94 1.72 6.11 17.76
CA SER A 94 1.90 7.47 17.26
C SER A 94 0.57 8.20 17.22
N ARG A 95 -0.47 7.64 16.61
CA ARG A 95 -1.76 8.33 16.47
C ARG A 95 -2.43 8.56 17.82
N LEU A 96 -2.40 7.57 18.70
CA LEU A 96 -3.03 7.64 20.01
C LEU A 96 -2.38 8.71 20.91
N TYR A 97 -1.05 8.83 20.87
CA TYR A 97 -0.31 9.70 21.79
C TYR A 97 0.49 10.84 21.15
N PHE A 98 0.31 11.12 19.85
CA PHE A 98 1.09 12.15 19.16
C PHE A 98 0.96 13.49 19.86
N LYS A 99 -0.29 13.97 20.01
CA LYS A 99 -0.58 15.29 20.57
C LYS A 99 -0.24 15.39 22.06
N SER A 100 -0.36 14.30 22.82
CA SER A 100 -0.23 14.31 24.28
C SER A 100 1.20 14.09 24.78
N LYS A 101 1.90 13.06 24.29
CA LYS A 101 3.22 12.65 24.83
C LYS A 101 4.34 12.84 23.80
N ILE A 102 4.13 12.35 22.58
CA ILE A 102 5.20 12.20 21.59
C ILE A 102 5.64 13.56 21.03
N LYS A 103 4.72 14.47 20.72
CA LYS A 103 5.04 15.78 20.10
C LYS A 103 6.03 16.60 20.93
N LYS A 104 5.90 16.57 22.27
CA LYS A 104 6.82 17.27 23.17
C LYS A 104 8.23 16.68 23.10
N ILE A 105 8.33 15.35 23.22
CA ILE A 105 9.60 14.63 23.18
C ILE A 105 10.29 14.80 21.82
N VAL A 106 9.55 14.68 20.73
CA VAL A 106 10.08 14.87 19.37
C VAL A 106 10.61 16.30 19.19
N LYS A 107 9.91 17.33 19.69
CA LYS A 107 10.41 18.72 19.64
C LYS A 107 11.70 18.91 20.45
N GLU A 108 11.76 18.34 21.65
CA GLU A 108 12.94 18.42 22.52
C GLU A 108 14.15 17.69 21.93
N HIS A 109 13.93 16.56 21.27
CA HIS A 109 14.98 15.83 20.57
C HIS A 109 15.39 16.56 19.28
N TRP A 110 14.43 17.13 18.54
CA TRP A 110 14.70 17.85 17.30
C TRP A 110 15.56 19.09 17.54
N ALA A 111 15.31 19.85 18.61
CA ALA A 111 16.12 21.00 18.99
C ALA A 111 17.60 20.69 19.31
N LYS A 112 17.95 19.40 19.47
CA LYS A 112 19.32 18.92 19.72
C LYS A 112 19.94 18.23 18.51
N HIS A 113 19.17 18.04 17.44
CA HIS A 113 19.63 17.35 16.25
C HIS A 113 20.60 18.23 15.45
N GLU A 114 21.54 17.61 14.74
CA GLU A 114 22.54 18.34 13.93
C GLU A 114 21.90 19.15 12.80
N ASP A 115 20.82 18.63 12.22
CA ASP A 115 20.03 19.29 11.17
C ASP A 115 19.03 20.34 11.69
N TYR A 116 19.08 20.70 12.98
CA TYR A 116 18.14 21.67 13.54
C TYR A 116 18.42 23.08 13.03
N ASP A 117 17.42 23.67 12.38
CA ASP A 117 17.42 25.07 11.97
C ASP A 117 16.48 25.88 12.89
N SER A 118 17.03 26.89 13.56
CA SER A 118 16.25 27.79 14.42
C SER A 118 15.35 28.74 13.64
N GLU A 119 15.70 29.08 12.39
CA GLU A 119 14.88 29.92 11.52
C GLU A 119 13.72 29.12 10.92
N ASN A 120 13.94 27.83 10.67
CA ASN A 120 12.93 26.91 10.17
C ASN A 120 12.81 25.64 11.04
N PRO A 121 12.05 25.67 12.15
CA PRO A 121 11.92 24.54 13.07
C PRO A 121 10.99 23.43 12.54
N LYS A 122 10.96 23.20 11.22
CA LYS A 122 10.18 22.13 10.60
C LYS A 122 10.83 20.79 10.93
N ILE A 123 10.07 19.93 11.60
CA ILE A 123 10.53 18.60 11.99
C ILE A 123 10.47 17.67 10.79
N LEU A 124 11.60 17.07 10.43
CA LEU A 124 11.64 16.10 9.34
C LEU A 124 10.86 14.83 9.72
N MET A 125 10.02 14.35 8.81
CA MET A 125 9.23 13.13 9.01
C MET A 125 10.07 11.88 9.33
N PRO A 126 11.22 11.64 8.67
CA PRO A 126 12.12 10.55 9.03
C PRO A 126 12.58 10.60 10.49
N PHE A 127 12.93 11.79 10.98
CA PHE A 127 13.35 12.00 12.37
C PHE A 127 12.21 11.71 13.35
N ARG A 128 11.03 12.28 13.12
CA ARG A 128 9.83 12.01 13.93
C ARG A 128 9.54 10.51 14.01
N ASN A 129 9.59 9.81 12.88
CA ASN A 129 9.32 8.37 12.82
C ASN A 129 10.37 7.58 13.61
N ALA A 130 11.66 7.93 13.50
CA ALA A 130 12.73 7.30 14.26
C ALA A 130 12.51 7.44 15.78
N VAL A 131 12.29 8.67 16.26
CA VAL A 131 12.04 8.94 17.70
C VAL A 131 10.79 8.18 18.18
N THR A 132 9.73 8.19 17.39
CA THR A 132 8.48 7.50 17.76
C THR A 132 8.66 5.98 17.84
N GLN A 133 9.46 5.39 16.94
CA GLN A 133 9.78 3.96 17.00
C GLN A 133 10.61 3.60 18.24
N GLU A 134 11.55 4.44 18.64
CA GLU A 134 12.32 4.25 19.87
C GLU A 134 11.45 4.34 21.11
N LEU A 135 10.59 5.36 21.19
CA LEU A 135 9.60 5.50 22.26
C LEU A 135 8.70 4.27 22.34
N TRP A 136 8.24 3.75 21.19
CA TRP A 136 7.43 2.54 21.15
C TRP A 136 8.19 1.30 21.63
N LYS A 137 9.47 1.13 21.28
CA LYS A 137 10.28 -0.02 21.75
C LYS A 137 10.37 -0.06 23.29
N GLU A 138 10.44 1.09 23.94
CA GLU A 138 10.44 1.16 25.40
C GLU A 138 9.03 0.97 25.97
N ALA A 139 8.05 1.69 25.42
CA ALA A 139 6.67 1.70 25.91
C ALA A 139 5.95 0.36 25.71
N SER A 140 6.27 -0.39 24.65
CA SER A 140 5.71 -1.70 24.36
C SER A 140 6.13 -2.81 25.34
N LYS A 141 7.06 -2.53 26.26
CA LYS A 141 7.35 -3.40 27.40
C LYS A 141 6.19 -3.41 28.41
N ASP A 142 5.42 -2.32 28.47
CA ASP A 142 4.19 -2.24 29.23
C ASP A 142 3.06 -2.94 28.46
N LYS A 143 2.50 -3.99 29.07
CA LYS A 143 1.46 -4.81 28.44
C LYS A 143 0.13 -4.07 28.32
N ASP A 144 -0.21 -3.25 29.31
CA ASP A 144 -1.50 -2.57 29.38
C ASP A 144 -1.58 -1.51 28.29
N LEU A 145 -0.50 -0.73 28.14
CA LEU A 145 -0.36 0.23 27.05
C LEU A 145 -0.39 -0.47 25.67
N LYS A 146 0.26 -1.62 25.55
CA LYS A 146 0.27 -2.37 24.29
C LYS A 146 -1.14 -2.83 23.90
N GLU A 147 -1.91 -3.33 24.86
CA GLU A 147 -3.30 -3.72 24.66
C GLU A 147 -4.18 -2.50 24.30
N GLU A 148 -3.99 -1.36 24.95
CA GLU A 148 -4.69 -0.11 24.62
C GLU A 148 -4.45 0.33 23.17
N VAL A 149 -3.19 0.27 22.71
CA VAL A 149 -2.84 0.58 21.31
C VAL A 149 -3.47 -0.40 20.34
N LEU A 150 -3.48 -1.69 20.64
CA LEU A 150 -4.12 -2.71 19.80
C LEU A 150 -5.63 -2.51 19.70
N ASN A 151 -6.30 -2.20 20.82
CA ASN A 151 -7.73 -1.89 20.86
C ASN A 151 -8.05 -0.65 20.02
N PHE A 152 -7.23 0.41 20.14
CA PHE A 152 -7.38 1.62 19.32
C PHE A 152 -7.23 1.33 17.81
N ILE A 153 -6.25 0.52 17.42
CA ILE A 153 -6.07 0.10 16.02
C ILE A 153 -7.32 -0.65 15.56
N GLU A 154 -7.83 -1.60 16.34
CA GLU A 154 -9.03 -2.37 16.00
C GLU A 154 -10.25 -1.46 15.82
N GLU A 155 -10.46 -0.48 16.70
CA GLU A 155 -11.55 0.49 16.59
C GLU A 155 -11.45 1.36 15.33
N LEU A 156 -10.24 1.82 14.98
CA LEU A 156 -10.02 2.58 13.74
C LEU A 156 -10.47 1.78 12.50
N TYR A 157 -10.13 0.50 12.42
CA TYR A 157 -10.57 -0.36 11.31
C TYR A 157 -12.07 -0.62 11.30
N LYS A 158 -12.71 -0.71 12.47
CA LYS A 158 -14.17 -0.85 12.56
C LYS A 158 -14.88 0.40 12.04
N ARG A 159 -14.36 1.58 12.34
CA ARG A 159 -14.96 2.86 11.96
C ARG A 159 -14.87 3.13 10.46
N ASP A 160 -13.76 2.77 9.84
CA ASP A 160 -13.57 3.02 8.42
C ASP A 160 -12.68 1.94 7.75
N PRO A 161 -13.30 0.99 7.05
CA PRO A 161 -12.57 -0.07 6.39
C PRO A 161 -11.81 0.39 5.13
N TYR A 162 -11.97 1.65 4.68
CA TYR A 162 -11.35 2.21 3.47
C TYR A 162 -10.28 3.28 3.76
N THR A 163 -10.39 4.11 4.82
CA THR A 163 -9.34 5.12 5.10
C THR A 163 -8.03 4.55 5.64
N ALA A 164 -7.92 3.26 5.94
CA ALA A 164 -6.63 2.67 6.26
C ALA A 164 -5.61 2.71 5.09
N SER A 165 -6.05 2.93 3.84
CA SER A 165 -5.14 3.03 2.67
C SER A 165 -4.70 4.44 2.29
N ASP A 166 -5.40 5.49 2.74
CA ASP A 166 -5.26 6.84 2.16
C ASP A 166 -4.58 7.85 3.11
N ILE A 167 -4.10 7.42 4.28
CA ILE A 167 -3.55 8.32 5.30
C ILE A 167 -2.03 8.43 5.18
N ASP A 168 -1.60 9.10 4.10
CA ASP A 168 -0.35 9.84 4.01
C ASP A 168 -0.59 11.25 3.40
N SER A 169 -1.86 11.69 3.30
CA SER A 169 -2.20 13.03 2.83
C SER A 169 -2.08 14.02 3.99
N ASP A 170 -0.92 14.67 4.03
CA ASP A 170 -0.48 15.71 4.97
C ASP A 170 -1.24 17.02 4.70
N ASP A 171 -2.52 17.07 5.07
CA ASP A 171 -3.27 18.33 5.11
C ASP A 171 -2.70 19.20 6.24
N GLU A 172 -1.81 20.12 5.83
CA GLU A 172 -1.32 21.26 6.58
C GLU A 172 -2.53 22.10 7.03
N GLU A 173 -3.03 21.86 8.24
CA GLU A 173 -3.90 22.83 8.93
C GLU A 173 -3.11 24.12 9.17
N GLU A 174 -3.45 25.10 8.35
CA GLU A 174 -3.09 26.51 8.39
C GLU A 174 -3.18 27.05 9.82
N ILE A 175 -2.03 27.48 10.37
CA ILE A 175 -1.93 28.05 11.71
C ILE A 175 -2.59 29.44 11.68
N ASP A 176 -3.67 29.59 12.44
CA ASP A 176 -4.31 30.87 12.76
C ASP A 176 -3.26 31.88 13.25
N LYS A 177 -3.13 32.98 12.50
CA LYS A 177 -2.42 34.18 12.92
C LYS A 177 -3.29 34.94 13.92
N GLU A 178 -3.08 34.69 15.19
CA GLU A 178 -3.45 35.63 16.26
C GLU A 178 -2.15 36.11 16.93
N GLU A 179 -1.80 37.37 16.73
CA GLU A 179 -1.21 38.30 17.72
C GLU A 179 -0.84 39.60 16.98
N LYS A 180 -1.59 40.69 17.22
CA LYS A 180 -1.39 41.73 18.25
C LYS A 180 -0.58 42.90 17.72
N GLU A 181 -1.24 44.04 17.57
CA GLU A 181 -0.62 45.34 17.85
C GLU A 181 -1.47 46.05 18.91
N GLN A 182 -0.90 46.08 20.12
CA GLN A 182 -1.09 47.13 21.13
C GLN A 182 0.22 47.92 21.18
#